data_AF-A0A166MMY3-F1
#
_entry.id   AF-A0A166MMY3-F1
#
_cell.length_a   1.000
_cell.length_b   1.000
_cell.length_c   1.000
_cell.angle_alpha   90.00
_cell.angle_beta   90.00
_cell.angle_gamma   90.00
#
_symmetry.space_group_name_H-M   'P 1'
#
loop_
_entity.id
_entity.type
_entity.pdbx_description
1 polymer ?
#
loop_
_entity_poly.entity_id
_entity_poly.type
_entity_poly.pdbx_seq_one_letter_code
_entity_poly.pdbx_strand_id
1 'polypeptide(L)'
;KRSKDSKKKKAYLKKTAPEVYKESQEDRKGSSWACKACGMMEDLLPPGKRLMTCGRCNKLGRYIKYCDKDCQKKDWPKHKLICGKDLDAKEALDLFGGGAEPKPAPPPPKPSTVDDDDGEDEFPDPVPPFTHSRHLKHQIKLLKENPQMDYLIVQAAPLPDYGLMLQNPMGKMMFMLLRRRALREGNVQDVLMMYKYIGECAKQNRVPLSKVKDQLSLEYGIDRAVLETATLD
;
A
#
# COMPACT_ATOMS: atom_id res chain seq x y z
N LYS A 1 -26.97 -16.29 -10.14
CA LYS A 1 -28.07 -15.62 -9.38
C LYS A 1 -27.52 -15.08 -8.06
N ARG A 2 -27.55 -13.74 -7.85
CA ARG A 2 -27.21 -13.07 -6.56
C ARG A 2 -28.25 -13.40 -5.49
N SER A 3 -27.84 -13.53 -4.23
CA SER A 3 -28.74 -13.78 -3.08
C SER A 3 -29.82 -12.69 -2.97
N LYS A 4 -31.02 -13.07 -2.51
CA LYS A 4 -32.15 -12.15 -2.28
C LYS A 4 -31.75 -11.04 -1.28
N ASP A 5 -30.95 -11.36 -0.28
CA ASP A 5 -30.52 -10.40 0.75
C ASP A 5 -29.49 -9.41 0.23
N SER A 6 -28.56 -9.84 -0.63
CA SER A 6 -27.61 -8.95 -1.31
C SER A 6 -28.32 -7.93 -2.20
N LYS A 7 -29.42 -8.34 -2.86
CA LYS A 7 -30.25 -7.43 -3.66
C LYS A 7 -31.01 -6.43 -2.77
N LYS A 8 -31.61 -6.89 -1.66
CA LYS A 8 -32.30 -6.02 -0.70
C LYS A 8 -31.35 -5.01 -0.07
N LYS A 9 -30.17 -5.42 0.36
CA LYS A 9 -29.13 -4.52 0.93
C LYS A 9 -28.68 -3.48 -0.09
N LYS A 10 -28.46 -3.88 -1.35
CA LYS A 10 -28.11 -2.94 -2.43
C LYS A 10 -29.23 -1.93 -2.73
N ALA A 11 -30.48 -2.38 -2.71
CA ALA A 11 -31.64 -1.50 -2.90
C ALA A 11 -31.83 -0.53 -1.72
N TYR A 12 -31.62 -1.01 -0.49
CA TYR A 12 -31.64 -0.18 0.71
C TYR A 12 -30.56 0.90 0.66
N LEU A 13 -29.31 0.53 0.38
CA LEU A 13 -28.19 1.49 0.26
C LEU A 13 -28.45 2.55 -0.82
N LYS A 14 -28.97 2.13 -1.99
CA LYS A 14 -29.33 3.05 -3.07
C LYS A 14 -30.40 4.07 -2.64
N LYS A 15 -31.30 3.67 -1.73
CA LYS A 15 -32.39 4.52 -1.24
C LYS A 15 -31.95 5.43 -0.08
N THR A 16 -31.15 4.92 0.85
CA THR A 16 -30.79 5.64 2.09
C THR A 16 -29.47 6.40 2.00
N ALA A 17 -28.57 6.01 1.10
CA ALA A 17 -27.25 6.61 0.91
C ALA A 17 -26.87 6.62 -0.57
N PRO A 18 -27.55 7.43 -1.41
CA PRO A 18 -27.38 7.42 -2.86
C PRO A 18 -25.97 7.87 -3.30
N GLU A 19 -25.33 8.81 -2.59
CA GLU A 19 -23.97 9.26 -2.88
C GLU A 19 -22.94 8.14 -2.63
N VAL A 20 -22.99 7.48 -1.46
CA VAL A 20 -22.17 6.30 -1.14
C VAL A 20 -22.40 5.17 -2.15
N TYR A 21 -23.65 5.00 -2.59
CA TYR A 21 -23.96 4.03 -3.65
C TYR A 21 -23.30 4.39 -4.98
N LYS A 22 -23.33 5.66 -5.40
CA LYS A 22 -22.68 6.14 -6.64
C LYS A 22 -21.17 5.97 -6.57
N GLU A 23 -20.54 6.43 -5.48
CA GLU A 23 -19.10 6.29 -5.23
C GLU A 23 -18.67 4.81 -5.34
N SER A 24 -19.39 3.89 -4.68
CA SER A 24 -19.11 2.45 -4.79
C SER A 24 -19.26 1.88 -6.22
N GLN A 25 -20.04 2.52 -7.09
CA GLN A 25 -20.14 2.13 -8.51
C GLN A 25 -18.97 2.69 -9.32
N GLU A 26 -18.51 3.89 -9.00
CA GLU A 26 -17.38 4.57 -9.65
C GLU A 26 -16.06 3.89 -9.27
N ASP A 27 -15.84 3.61 -7.99
CA ASP A 27 -14.70 2.82 -7.50
C ASP A 27 -14.63 1.48 -8.22
N ARG A 28 -15.77 0.83 -8.42
CA ARG A 28 -15.85 -0.44 -9.14
C ARG A 28 -15.51 -0.32 -10.62
N LYS A 29 -15.78 0.84 -11.24
CA LYS A 29 -15.46 1.13 -12.65
C LYS A 29 -13.99 1.53 -12.80
N GLY A 30 -13.38 2.15 -11.79
CA GLY A 30 -11.97 2.56 -11.77
C GLY A 30 -11.00 1.53 -11.18
N SER A 31 -11.49 0.47 -10.53
CA SER A 31 -10.64 -0.58 -9.94
C SER A 31 -10.00 -1.44 -11.03
N SER A 32 -8.67 -1.47 -11.07
CA SER A 32 -7.91 -2.46 -11.82
C SER A 32 -7.94 -3.80 -11.07
N TRP A 33 -8.27 -4.88 -11.77
CA TRP A 33 -8.37 -6.21 -11.18
C TRP A 33 -7.15 -7.03 -11.58
N ALA A 34 -6.66 -7.85 -10.66
CA ALA A 34 -5.54 -8.76 -10.90
C ALA A 34 -5.92 -10.22 -10.60
N CYS A 35 -5.28 -11.15 -11.30
CA CYS A 35 -5.40 -12.57 -11.04
C CYS A 35 -4.84 -12.90 -9.65
N LYS A 36 -5.62 -13.57 -8.80
CA LYS A 36 -5.20 -13.93 -7.44
C LYS A 36 -4.02 -14.92 -7.42
N ALA A 37 -3.86 -15.72 -8.48
CA ALA A 37 -2.84 -16.76 -8.56
C ALA A 37 -1.50 -16.30 -9.16
N CYS A 38 -1.52 -15.38 -10.13
CA CYS A 38 -0.31 -14.94 -10.84
C CYS A 38 -0.08 -13.43 -10.83
N GLY A 39 -0.99 -12.64 -10.27
CA GLY A 39 -0.86 -11.18 -10.19
C GLY A 39 -1.10 -10.43 -11.50
N MET A 40 -1.38 -11.13 -12.60
CA MET A 40 -1.57 -10.50 -13.91
C MET A 40 -2.81 -9.59 -13.91
N MET A 41 -2.63 -8.34 -14.30
CA MET A 41 -3.68 -7.33 -14.37
C MET A 41 -4.59 -7.56 -15.58
N GLU A 42 -5.86 -7.18 -15.47
CA GLU A 42 -6.85 -7.32 -16.56
C GLU A 42 -6.42 -6.56 -17.82
N ASP A 43 -5.78 -5.40 -17.66
CA ASP A 43 -5.28 -4.56 -18.77
C ASP A 43 -4.10 -5.18 -19.54
N LEU A 44 -3.43 -6.16 -18.92
CA LEU A 44 -2.30 -6.88 -19.52
C LEU A 44 -2.74 -8.19 -20.21
N LEU A 45 -4.03 -8.53 -20.18
CA LEU A 45 -4.55 -9.71 -20.86
C LEU A 45 -4.64 -9.47 -22.39
N PRO A 46 -4.54 -10.53 -23.20
CA PRO A 46 -4.77 -10.44 -24.63
C PRO A 46 -6.13 -9.79 -24.96
N PRO A 47 -6.22 -9.02 -26.06
CA PRO A 47 -7.45 -8.34 -26.43
C PRO A 47 -8.61 -9.32 -26.56
N GLY A 48 -9.75 -8.96 -25.95
CA GLY A 48 -10.94 -9.81 -25.88
C GLY A 48 -10.97 -10.82 -24.72
N LYS A 49 -9.88 -10.97 -23.95
CA LYS A 49 -9.85 -11.79 -22.73
C LYS A 49 -10.10 -10.93 -21.50
N ARG A 50 -10.83 -11.48 -20.52
CA ARG A 50 -11.17 -10.82 -19.24
C ARG A 50 -10.91 -11.76 -18.08
N LEU A 51 -10.69 -11.19 -16.90
CA LEU A 51 -10.50 -12.00 -15.70
C LEU A 51 -11.79 -12.70 -15.31
N MET A 52 -11.74 -14.03 -15.21
CA MET A 52 -12.84 -14.83 -14.72
C MET A 52 -13.03 -14.63 -13.21
N THR A 53 -14.26 -14.61 -12.75
CA THR A 53 -14.57 -14.43 -11.32
C THR A 53 -15.04 -15.74 -10.71
N CYS A 54 -14.61 -16.04 -9.48
CA CYS A 54 -15.15 -17.19 -8.74
C CYS A 54 -16.66 -17.01 -8.49
N GLY A 55 -17.49 -17.86 -9.08
CA GLY A 55 -18.94 -17.74 -9.01
C GLY A 55 -19.53 -17.87 -7.60
N ARG A 56 -18.88 -18.64 -6.71
CA ARG A 56 -19.28 -18.75 -5.29
C ARG A 56 -19.00 -17.46 -4.52
N CYS A 57 -17.79 -16.92 -4.65
CA CYS A 57 -17.40 -15.68 -3.98
C CYS A 57 -18.16 -14.46 -4.53
N ASN A 58 -18.42 -14.41 -5.84
CA ASN A 58 -19.16 -13.30 -6.45
C ASN A 58 -20.61 -13.20 -5.92
N LYS A 59 -21.22 -14.32 -5.50
CA LYS A 59 -22.55 -14.30 -4.86
C LYS A 59 -22.54 -13.60 -3.50
N LEU A 60 -21.40 -13.67 -2.80
CA LEU A 60 -21.16 -13.05 -1.50
C LEU A 60 -20.57 -11.64 -1.62
N GLY A 61 -20.46 -11.10 -2.83
CA GLY A 61 -19.86 -9.78 -3.07
C GLY A 61 -18.33 -9.77 -2.98
N ARG A 62 -17.66 -10.93 -2.91
CA ARG A 62 -16.20 -11.03 -2.95
C ARG A 62 -15.70 -11.20 -4.39
N TYR A 63 -14.75 -10.35 -4.78
CA TYR A 63 -14.24 -10.25 -6.14
C TYR A 63 -12.90 -10.98 -6.31
N ILE A 64 -12.94 -12.31 -6.25
CA ILE A 64 -11.75 -13.14 -6.51
C ILE A 64 -11.67 -13.47 -8.01
N LYS A 65 -10.59 -13.05 -8.64
CA LYS A 65 -10.38 -13.02 -10.10
C LYS A 65 -9.23 -13.93 -10.53
N TYR A 66 -9.34 -14.54 -11.71
CA TYR A 66 -8.32 -15.41 -12.30
C TYR A 66 -8.23 -15.25 -13.81
N CYS A 67 -7.04 -15.42 -14.39
CA CYS A 67 -6.85 -15.41 -15.85
C CYS A 67 -7.64 -16.53 -16.55
N ASP A 68 -7.68 -17.71 -15.92
CA ASP A 68 -8.27 -18.93 -16.45
C ASP A 68 -8.53 -19.94 -15.32
N LYS A 69 -9.02 -21.13 -15.71
CA LYS A 69 -9.30 -22.24 -14.78
C LYS A 69 -8.04 -22.80 -14.13
N ASP A 70 -6.88 -22.70 -14.77
CA ASP A 70 -5.65 -23.28 -14.25
C ASP A 70 -5.06 -22.40 -13.14
N CYS A 71 -5.12 -21.09 -13.30
CA CYS A 71 -4.88 -20.13 -12.22
C CYS A 71 -5.82 -20.37 -11.04
N GLN A 72 -7.10 -20.63 -11.28
CA GLN A 72 -8.05 -20.95 -10.21
C GLN A 72 -7.69 -22.26 -9.49
N LYS A 73 -7.29 -23.31 -10.21
CA LYS A 73 -6.84 -24.58 -9.62
C LYS A 73 -5.56 -24.41 -8.81
N LYS A 74 -4.62 -23.59 -9.28
CA LYS A 74 -3.37 -23.29 -8.58
C LYS A 74 -3.61 -22.62 -7.23
N ASP A 75 -4.55 -21.67 -7.18
CA ASP A 75 -4.94 -21.01 -5.93
C ASP A 75 -5.93 -21.84 -5.08
N TRP A 76 -6.54 -22.89 -5.64
CA TRP A 76 -7.60 -23.67 -4.99
C TRP A 76 -7.25 -24.20 -3.58
N PRO A 77 -6.03 -24.70 -3.29
CA PRO A 77 -5.68 -25.15 -1.94
C PRO A 77 -5.85 -24.07 -0.87
N LYS A 78 -5.59 -22.80 -1.22
CA LYS A 78 -5.76 -21.65 -0.32
C LYS A 78 -7.19 -21.12 -0.41
N HIS A 79 -7.69 -20.94 -1.62
CA HIS A 79 -9.01 -20.37 -1.88
C HIS A 79 -10.16 -21.20 -1.30
N LYS A 80 -10.07 -22.53 -1.30
CA LYS A 80 -11.13 -23.42 -0.77
C LYS A 80 -11.45 -23.16 0.70
N LEU A 81 -10.49 -22.66 1.48
CA LEU A 81 -10.66 -22.34 2.90
C LEU A 81 -11.69 -21.24 3.10
N ILE A 82 -11.82 -20.33 2.14
CA ILE A 82 -12.68 -19.16 2.21
C ILE A 82 -13.81 -19.17 1.17
N CYS A 83 -13.74 -20.03 0.16
CA CYS A 83 -14.64 -19.99 -0.99
C CYS A 83 -16.09 -20.32 -0.60
N GLY A 84 -16.99 -19.35 -0.76
CA GLY A 84 -18.41 -19.54 -0.47
C GLY A 84 -18.80 -19.52 1.01
N LYS A 85 -17.87 -19.20 1.91
CA LYS A 85 -18.15 -18.92 3.32
C LYS A 85 -18.45 -17.43 3.54
N ASP A 86 -19.46 -17.12 4.33
CA ASP A 86 -19.65 -15.77 4.87
C ASP A 86 -18.69 -15.66 6.06
N LEU A 87 -17.51 -15.08 5.82
CA LEU A 87 -16.53 -14.83 6.89
C LEU A 87 -16.85 -13.48 7.50
N ASP A 88 -16.93 -13.43 8.83
CA ASP A 88 -16.94 -12.15 9.54
C ASP A 88 -15.53 -11.51 9.54
N ALA A 89 -15.43 -10.26 9.97
CA ALA A 89 -14.16 -9.54 10.00
C ALA A 89 -13.11 -10.20 10.92
N LYS A 90 -13.56 -10.88 11.98
CA LYS A 90 -12.70 -11.54 12.96
C LYS A 90 -12.17 -12.88 12.43
N GLU A 91 -13.02 -13.70 11.83
CA GLU A 91 -12.64 -14.94 11.17
C GLU A 91 -11.72 -14.68 9.96
N ALA A 92 -11.91 -13.57 9.26
CA ALA A 92 -11.00 -13.16 8.19
C ALA A 92 -9.62 -12.75 8.72
N LEU A 93 -9.56 -12.13 9.90
CA LEU A 93 -8.31 -11.81 10.58
C LEU A 93 -7.63 -13.07 11.12
N ASP A 94 -8.35 -14.00 11.74
CA ASP A 94 -7.75 -15.23 12.28
C ASP A 94 -7.20 -16.16 11.18
N LEU A 95 -7.81 -16.17 9.99
CA LEU A 95 -7.36 -17.01 8.88
C LEU A 95 -6.15 -16.45 8.11
N PHE A 96 -5.83 -15.16 8.26
CA PHE A 96 -4.74 -14.49 7.51
C PHE A 96 -3.79 -13.66 8.39
N GLY A 97 -4.10 -13.47 9.67
CA GLY A 97 -3.24 -12.91 10.70
C GLY A 97 -2.29 -14.01 11.18
N GLY A 98 -1.10 -14.04 10.60
CA GLY A 98 -0.07 -15.02 10.92
C GLY A 98 0.18 -15.07 12.43
N GLY A 99 0.07 -16.28 13.00
CA GLY A 99 0.53 -16.56 14.34
C GLY A 99 2.03 -16.33 14.47
N ALA A 100 2.39 -15.48 15.42
CA ALA A 100 3.57 -15.66 16.24
C ALA A 100 3.07 -15.69 17.69
N GLU A 101 3.03 -16.88 18.29
CA GLU A 101 2.83 -17.00 19.74
C GLU A 101 4.01 -16.37 20.51
N PRO A 102 3.76 -15.76 21.68
CA PRO A 102 4.81 -15.14 22.49
C PRO A 102 5.67 -16.24 23.14
N LYS A 103 6.97 -16.27 22.82
CA LYS A 103 7.94 -17.02 23.63
C LYS A 103 8.10 -16.34 25.00
N PRO A 104 8.12 -17.09 26.12
CA PRO A 104 8.39 -16.50 27.43
C PRO A 104 9.87 -16.08 27.48
N ALA A 105 10.11 -14.78 27.70
CA ALA A 105 11.45 -14.24 27.93
C ALA A 105 11.88 -14.42 29.40
N PRO A 106 13.19 -14.54 29.69
CA PRO A 106 13.72 -14.57 31.06
C PRO A 106 13.51 -13.21 31.78
N PRO A 107 13.52 -13.17 33.13
CA PRO A 107 13.02 -12.03 33.89
C PRO A 107 13.95 -10.81 33.83
N PRO A 108 13.40 -9.60 34.05
CA PRO A 108 14.05 -8.34 33.70
C PRO A 108 14.80 -7.71 34.88
N PRO A 109 15.72 -6.75 34.62
CA PRO A 109 15.82 -5.56 35.44
C PRO A 109 15.04 -4.40 34.80
N LYS A 110 14.14 -3.89 35.64
CA LYS A 110 13.20 -2.76 35.59
C LYS A 110 13.89 -1.38 35.36
N PRO A 111 13.15 -0.24 35.25
CA PRO A 111 11.85 -0.01 34.60
C PRO A 111 11.70 1.35 33.86
N SER A 112 10.54 1.49 33.19
CA SER A 112 9.78 2.72 32.88
C SER A 112 10.28 3.58 31.71
N THR A 113 9.52 3.86 30.65
CA THR A 113 8.07 3.98 30.48
C THR A 113 7.68 3.53 29.05
N VAL A 114 6.81 2.53 28.92
CA VAL A 114 6.01 2.38 27.71
C VAL A 114 4.57 2.59 28.13
N ASP A 115 4.06 3.77 27.81
CA ASP A 115 2.63 3.98 27.68
C ASP A 115 2.15 3.11 26.52
N ASP A 116 1.09 2.36 26.77
CA ASP A 116 0.25 1.72 25.78
C ASP A 116 -0.26 2.78 24.76
N ASP A 117 0.37 2.86 23.59
CA ASP A 117 -0.20 3.50 22.41
C ASP A 117 0.02 2.55 21.22
N ASP A 118 -1.02 1.79 20.90
CA ASP A 118 -1.17 0.97 19.70
C ASP A 118 -1.40 1.88 18.46
N GLY A 119 -0.60 2.94 18.36
CA GLY A 119 -0.49 3.83 17.22
C GLY A 119 0.56 3.25 16.29
N GLU A 120 0.18 2.89 15.07
CA GLU A 120 1.16 2.41 14.09
C GLU A 120 2.17 3.52 13.77
N ASP A 121 3.34 3.46 14.41
CA ASP A 121 4.39 4.47 14.34
C ASP A 121 4.65 4.86 12.88
N GLU A 122 4.32 6.09 12.54
CA GLU A 122 4.40 6.60 11.16
C GLU A 122 5.85 6.56 10.65
N PHE A 123 6.80 6.64 11.58
CA PHE A 123 8.24 6.66 11.34
C PHE A 123 8.94 5.57 12.17
N PRO A 124 8.86 4.30 11.74
CA PRO A 124 9.40 3.19 12.51
C PRO A 124 10.92 3.25 12.61
N ASP A 125 11.45 2.74 13.73
CA ASP A 125 12.88 2.51 13.88
C ASP A 125 13.41 1.51 12.84
N PRO A 126 14.66 1.68 12.37
CA PRO A 126 15.24 0.80 11.37
C PRO A 126 15.55 -0.57 11.98
N VAL A 127 15.35 -1.63 11.20
CA VAL A 127 15.71 -3.00 11.54
C VAL A 127 17.09 -3.31 10.98
N PRO A 128 18.04 -3.83 11.80
CA PRO A 128 19.37 -4.22 11.31
C PRO A 128 19.31 -5.21 10.13
N PRO A 129 20.21 -5.10 9.15
CA PRO A 129 21.41 -4.25 9.13
C PRO A 129 21.16 -2.82 8.63
N PHE A 130 19.91 -2.45 8.32
CA PHE A 130 19.60 -1.11 7.87
C PHE A 130 19.71 -0.10 9.02
N THR A 131 20.15 1.12 8.72
CA THR A 131 20.23 2.21 9.67
C THR A 131 19.81 3.51 8.99
N HIS A 132 19.09 4.37 9.69
CA HIS A 132 18.75 5.68 9.14
C HIS A 132 19.99 6.56 9.00
N SER A 133 20.25 7.02 7.78
CA SER A 133 21.29 8.02 7.51
C SER A 133 20.96 9.35 8.18
N ARG A 134 21.95 10.25 8.28
CA ARG A 134 21.71 11.62 8.79
C ARG A 134 20.65 12.38 7.97
N HIS A 135 20.59 12.12 6.66
CA HIS A 135 19.64 12.77 5.75
C HIS A 135 18.23 12.23 5.97
N LEU A 136 18.09 10.91 6.16
CA LEU A 136 16.79 10.30 6.45
C LEU A 136 16.25 10.74 7.81
N LYS A 137 17.11 10.83 8.84
CA LYS A 137 16.72 11.39 10.15
C LYS A 137 16.26 12.85 10.03
N HIS A 138 16.96 13.65 9.23
CA HIS A 138 16.57 15.03 8.95
C HIS A 138 15.21 15.10 8.24
N GLN A 139 14.98 14.25 7.25
CA GLN A 139 13.70 14.15 6.54
C GLN A 139 12.55 13.76 7.46
N ILE A 140 12.75 12.77 8.35
CA ILE A 140 11.76 12.38 9.37
C ILE A 140 11.43 13.56 10.28
N LYS A 141 12.44 14.31 10.73
CA LYS A 141 12.24 15.51 11.54
C LYS A 141 11.37 16.54 10.81
N LEU A 142 11.70 16.86 9.56
CA LEU A 142 10.94 17.81 8.75
C LEU A 142 9.48 17.39 8.56
N LEU A 143 9.22 16.10 8.35
CA LEU A 143 7.87 15.56 8.22
C LEU A 143 7.07 15.63 9.51
N LYS A 144 7.70 15.37 10.66
CA LYS A 144 7.08 15.57 11.99
C LYS A 144 6.70 17.02 12.24
N GLU A 145 7.51 17.97 11.76
CA GLU A 145 7.24 19.41 11.85
C GLU A 145 6.19 19.88 10.81
N ASN A 146 5.92 19.09 9.77
CA ASN A 146 5.02 19.44 8.66
C ASN A 146 4.08 18.26 8.29
N PRO A 147 3.13 17.88 9.17
CA PRO A 147 2.30 16.68 9.02
C PRO A 147 1.38 16.69 7.79
N GLN A 148 1.13 17.86 7.21
CA GLN A 148 0.36 18.00 5.97
C GLN A 148 1.15 17.57 4.71
N MET A 149 2.48 17.48 4.80
CA MET A 149 3.36 17.16 3.69
C MET A 149 3.64 15.65 3.64
N ASP A 150 3.63 15.08 2.44
CA ASP A 150 3.93 13.66 2.26
C ASP A 150 5.44 13.42 2.14
N TYR A 151 6.16 14.40 1.60
CA TYR A 151 7.61 14.39 1.46
C TYR A 151 8.14 15.82 1.36
N LEU A 152 9.34 16.10 1.86
CA LEU A 152 10.02 17.39 1.66
C LEU A 152 11.28 17.23 0.81
N ILE A 153 11.49 18.14 -0.13
CA ILE A 153 12.73 18.24 -0.89
C ILE A 153 13.63 19.25 -0.18
N VAL A 154 14.74 18.76 0.36
CA VAL A 154 15.69 19.56 1.13
C VAL A 154 16.54 20.39 0.18
N GLN A 155 16.59 21.71 0.43
CA GLN A 155 17.38 22.64 -0.37
C GLN A 155 18.65 23.07 0.37
N ALA A 156 19.66 23.50 -0.39
CA ALA A 156 20.82 24.13 0.20
C ALA A 156 20.42 25.51 0.75
N ALA A 157 20.81 25.80 1.99
CA ALA A 157 20.65 27.14 2.56
C ALA A 157 21.24 28.19 1.60
N PRO A 158 20.58 29.33 1.41
CA PRO A 158 19.45 29.87 2.19
C PRO A 158 18.06 29.57 1.61
N LEU A 159 17.94 28.69 0.60
CA LEU A 159 16.65 28.41 -0.03
C LEU A 159 15.73 27.61 0.91
N PRO A 160 14.41 27.90 0.93
CA PRO A 160 13.48 27.13 1.73
C PRO A 160 13.27 25.73 1.15
N ASP A 161 13.07 24.74 2.02
CA ASP A 161 12.69 23.39 1.65
C ASP A 161 11.33 23.37 0.95
N TYR A 162 11.13 22.40 0.06
CA TYR A 162 9.94 22.31 -0.78
C TYR A 162 9.08 21.10 -0.41
N GLY A 163 7.87 21.33 0.10
CA GLY A 163 6.92 20.26 0.43
C GLY A 163 6.22 19.68 -0.80
N LEU A 164 6.07 18.36 -0.84
CA LEU A 164 5.30 17.61 -1.82
C LEU A 164 4.03 17.04 -1.15
N MET A 165 2.89 17.23 -1.82
CA MET A 165 1.61 16.64 -1.43
C MET A 165 1.05 15.81 -2.59
N LEU A 166 0.86 14.52 -2.37
CA LEU A 166 0.29 13.62 -3.35
C LEU A 166 -1.23 13.84 -3.43
N GLN A 167 -1.68 14.27 -4.61
CA GLN A 167 -3.10 14.60 -4.85
C GLN A 167 -3.98 13.35 -4.97
N ASN A 168 -3.44 12.23 -5.46
CA ASN A 168 -4.19 10.98 -5.61
C ASN A 168 -4.26 10.25 -4.26
N PRO A 169 -5.43 10.05 -3.64
CA PRO A 169 -5.55 9.43 -2.32
C PRO A 169 -5.00 7.99 -2.27
N MET A 170 -5.22 7.21 -3.33
CA MET A 170 -4.69 5.85 -3.43
C MET A 170 -3.18 5.86 -3.63
N GLY A 171 -2.66 6.78 -4.46
CA GLY A 171 -1.23 6.98 -4.64
C GLY A 171 -0.53 7.40 -3.34
N LYS A 172 -1.15 8.31 -2.58
CA LYS A 172 -0.70 8.73 -1.25
C LYS A 172 -0.67 7.56 -0.27
N MET A 173 -1.75 6.78 -0.16
CA MET A 173 -1.78 5.60 0.70
C MET A 173 -0.67 4.60 0.34
N MET A 174 -0.49 4.30 -0.95
CA MET A 174 0.58 3.41 -1.41
C MET A 174 1.97 3.98 -1.12
N PHE A 175 2.18 5.27 -1.34
CA PHE A 175 3.42 5.95 -1.00
C PHE A 175 3.73 5.85 0.49
N MET A 176 2.76 6.08 1.38
CA MET A 176 2.95 5.99 2.84
C MET A 176 3.32 4.57 3.27
N LEU A 177 2.68 3.54 2.69
CA LEU A 177 3.03 2.14 2.94
C LEU A 177 4.44 1.79 2.46
N LEU A 178 4.85 2.31 1.30
CA LEU A 178 6.21 2.12 0.77
C LEU A 178 7.24 2.84 1.63
N ARG A 179 6.96 4.09 2.02
CA ARG A 179 7.80 4.90 2.89
C ARG A 179 8.03 4.22 4.24
N ARG A 180 6.98 3.70 4.87
CA ARG A 180 7.09 2.97 6.15
C ARG A 180 7.99 1.74 6.01
N ARG A 181 7.82 0.95 4.95
CA ARG A 181 8.67 -0.24 4.70
C ARG A 181 10.11 0.13 4.39
N ALA A 182 10.33 1.17 3.59
CA ALA A 182 11.67 1.68 3.29
C ALA A 182 12.36 2.24 4.54
N LEU A 183 11.64 2.96 5.42
CA LEU A 183 12.16 3.45 6.70
C LEU A 183 12.56 2.31 7.64
N ARG A 184 11.82 1.20 7.62
CA ARG A 184 12.10 0.06 8.49
C ARG A 184 13.24 -0.82 7.96
N GLU A 185 13.25 -1.13 6.66
CA GLU A 185 14.08 -2.20 6.10
C GLU A 185 15.10 -1.71 5.05
N GLY A 186 15.00 -0.46 4.58
CA GLY A 186 15.88 0.06 3.52
C GLY A 186 15.68 -0.62 2.17
N ASN A 187 14.51 -1.21 1.91
CA ASN A 187 14.25 -1.99 0.70
C ASN A 187 14.33 -1.12 -0.56
N VAL A 188 15.27 -1.45 -1.45
CA VAL A 188 15.54 -0.71 -2.69
C VAL A 188 14.32 -0.63 -3.61
N GLN A 189 13.53 -1.70 -3.71
CA GLN A 189 12.32 -1.70 -4.56
C GLN A 189 11.25 -0.74 -4.02
N ASP A 190 11.11 -0.65 -2.70
CA ASP A 190 10.18 0.29 -2.10
C ASP A 190 10.62 1.74 -2.36
N VAL A 191 11.92 2.03 -2.27
CA VAL A 191 12.48 3.35 -2.60
C VAL A 191 12.33 3.69 -4.09
N LEU A 192 12.50 2.72 -4.99
CA LEU A 192 12.26 2.92 -6.42
C LEU A 192 10.79 3.26 -6.71
N MET A 193 9.86 2.59 -6.04
CA MET A 193 8.44 2.90 -6.16
C MET A 193 8.09 4.25 -5.51
N MET A 194 8.71 4.59 -4.38
CA MET A 194 8.60 5.93 -3.80
C MET A 194 9.04 7.00 -4.81
N TYR A 195 10.20 6.82 -5.45
CA TYR A 195 10.69 7.71 -6.51
C TYR A 195 9.67 7.90 -7.63
N LYS A 196 8.94 6.84 -8.04
CA LYS A 196 7.86 6.99 -9.03
C LYS A 196 6.75 7.93 -8.57
N TYR A 197 6.30 7.77 -7.33
CA TYR A 197 5.24 8.59 -6.76
C TYR A 197 5.64 10.05 -6.56
N ILE A 198 6.80 10.31 -5.94
CA ILE A 198 7.26 11.69 -5.67
C ILE A 198 7.90 12.33 -6.89
N GLY A 199 8.42 11.55 -7.84
CA GLY A 199 9.00 12.03 -9.09
C GLY A 199 7.95 12.67 -10.01
N GLU A 200 6.79 12.03 -10.16
CA GLU A 200 5.67 12.63 -10.89
C GLU A 200 5.16 13.91 -10.21
N CYS A 201 5.04 13.89 -8.88
CA CYS A 201 4.69 15.09 -8.11
C CYS A 201 5.74 16.20 -8.30
N ALA A 202 7.03 15.87 -8.25
CA ALA A 202 8.13 16.80 -8.46
C ALA A 202 8.11 17.42 -9.87
N LYS A 203 7.87 16.62 -10.91
CA LYS A 203 7.72 17.12 -12.30
C LYS A 203 6.62 18.18 -12.39
N GLN A 204 5.43 17.88 -11.84
CA GLN A 204 4.29 18.80 -11.84
C GLN A 204 4.61 20.11 -11.11
N ASN A 205 5.44 20.04 -10.08
CA ASN A 205 5.89 21.18 -9.27
C ASN A 205 7.19 21.83 -9.77
N ARG A 206 7.67 21.49 -10.97
CA ARG A 206 8.91 22.01 -11.58
C ARG A 206 10.18 21.76 -10.75
N VAL A 207 10.17 20.75 -9.89
CA VAL A 207 11.35 20.31 -9.15
C VAL A 207 12.16 19.35 -10.04
N PRO A 208 13.46 19.59 -10.25
CA PRO A 208 14.29 18.69 -11.05
C PRO A 208 14.34 17.27 -10.47
N LEU A 209 14.09 16.25 -11.31
CA LEU A 209 14.16 14.84 -10.88
C LEU A 209 15.54 14.44 -10.35
N SER A 210 16.61 15.08 -10.82
CA SER A 210 17.96 14.87 -10.30
C SER A 210 18.03 15.14 -8.80
N LYS A 211 17.36 16.20 -8.31
CA LYS A 211 17.29 16.52 -6.88
C LYS A 211 16.60 15.44 -6.07
N VAL A 212 15.49 14.92 -6.58
CA VAL A 212 14.77 13.81 -5.94
C VAL A 212 15.65 12.56 -5.85
N LYS A 213 16.36 12.23 -6.93
CA LYS A 213 17.28 11.08 -6.95
C LYS A 213 18.45 11.26 -5.98
N ASP A 214 19.08 12.43 -5.99
CA ASP A 214 20.20 12.75 -5.10
C ASP A 214 19.77 12.64 -3.64
N GLN A 215 18.59 13.16 -3.30
CA GLN A 215 18.08 13.09 -1.94
C GLN A 215 17.76 11.66 -1.52
N LEU A 216 17.03 10.87 -2.33
CA LEU A 216 16.73 9.46 -2.00
C LEU A 216 18.01 8.61 -1.89
N SER A 217 19.02 8.88 -2.74
CA SER A 217 20.33 8.23 -2.66
C SER A 217 21.01 8.51 -1.33
N LEU A 218 21.02 9.77 -0.88
CA LEU A 218 21.60 10.18 0.40
C LEU A 218 20.82 9.68 1.62
N GLU A 219 19.51 9.54 1.50
CA GLU A 219 18.60 9.08 2.55
C GLU A 219 18.75 7.58 2.80
N TYR A 220 18.65 6.77 1.75
CA TYR A 220 18.59 5.31 1.85
C TYR A 220 19.91 4.60 1.52
N GLY A 221 20.95 5.34 1.13
CA GLY A 221 22.26 4.76 0.79
C GLY A 221 22.23 3.96 -0.52
N ILE A 222 21.34 4.30 -1.45
CA ILE A 222 21.16 3.60 -2.72
C ILE A 222 21.95 4.32 -3.81
N ASP A 223 22.60 3.56 -4.70
CA ASP A 223 23.30 4.13 -5.85
C ASP A 223 22.32 4.88 -6.76
N ARG A 224 22.67 6.12 -7.12
CA ARG A 224 21.89 6.96 -8.04
C ARG A 224 21.62 6.27 -9.37
N ALA A 225 22.53 5.44 -9.88
CA ALA A 225 22.34 4.68 -11.12
C ALA A 225 21.14 3.72 -11.03
N VAL A 226 20.85 3.17 -9.85
CA VAL A 226 19.68 2.29 -9.63
C VAL A 226 18.39 3.10 -9.78
N LEU A 227 18.35 4.33 -9.28
CA LEU A 227 17.21 5.25 -9.45
C LEU A 227 17.03 5.72 -10.89
N GLU A 228 18.07 5.63 -11.73
CA GLU A 228 17.98 5.93 -13.16
C GLU A 228 17.31 4.83 -13.97
N THR A 229 17.30 3.59 -13.47
CA THR A 229 16.57 2.48 -14.09
C THR A 229 15.06 2.57 -13.90
N ALA A 230 14.60 3.34 -12.91
CA ALA A 230 13.18 3.58 -12.70
C ALA A 230 12.66 4.57 -13.77
N THR A 231 12.05 4.03 -14.82
CA THR A 231 11.35 4.85 -15.82
C THR A 231 10.11 5.49 -15.19
N LEU A 232 9.95 6.78 -15.48
CA LEU A 232 8.76 7.56 -15.23
C LEU A 232 8.06 7.70 -16.59
N ASP A 233 7.34 6.66 -17.00
CA ASP A 233 6.63 6.59 -18.28
C ASP A 233 5.49 7.62 -18.37
#